data_AF-A0A3C1NNR0-F1
#
_entry.id   AF-A0A3C1NNR0-F1
#
_cell.length_a   1.000
_cell.length_b   1.000
_cell.length_c   1.000
_cell.angle_alpha   90.00
_cell.angle_beta   90.00
_cell.angle_gamma   90.00
#
_symmetry.space_group_name_H-M   'P 1'
#
loop_
_entity.id
_entity.type
_entity.pdbx_description
1 polymer ?
#
loop_
_entity_poly.entity_id
_entity_poly.type
_entity_poly.pdbx_seq_one_letter_code
_entity_poly.pdbx_strand_id
1 'polypeptide(L)' 'MNKKNDSSLLWKYAGMATQFLVGIGIAVYAGKKLDERLVTGMPLAVWVLPLLLIVAVIYKIIKDTAPKK' A
#
# COMPACT_ATOMS: atom_id res chain seq x y z
N MET A 1 22.57 19.07 25.54
CA MET A 1 22.36 18.01 24.52
C MET A 1 20.87 17.71 24.44
N ASN A 2 20.18 18.19 23.40
CA ASN A 2 18.74 17.98 23.24
C ASN A 2 18.50 16.53 22.79
N LYS A 3 17.87 15.72 23.65
CA LYS A 3 17.55 14.31 23.37
C LYS A 3 16.47 14.32 22.28
N LYS A 4 16.88 14.26 21.00
CA LYS A 4 15.94 14.17 19.87
C LYS A 4 15.03 12.96 20.15
N ASN A 5 13.74 13.22 20.31
CA ASN A 5 12.75 12.25 20.74
C ASN A 5 12.66 11.09 19.73
N ASP A 6 13.27 9.95 20.05
CA ASP A 6 13.18 8.71 19.25
C ASP A 6 11.72 8.28 19.02
N SER A 7 10.82 8.63 19.94
CA SER A 7 9.38 8.44 19.79
C SER A 7 8.81 9.14 18.56
N SER A 8 9.36 10.28 18.13
CA SER A 8 8.91 10.98 16.92
C SER A 8 9.18 10.17 15.65
N LEU A 9 10.31 9.45 15.60
CA LEU A 9 10.61 8.55 14.49
C LEU A 9 9.64 7.37 14.47
N LEU A 10 9.37 6.77 15.64
CA LEU A 10 8.40 5.67 15.78
C LEU A 10 7.01 6.09 15.30
N TRP A 11 6.53 7.26 15.70
CA TRP A 11 5.24 7.81 15.24
C TRP A 11 5.22 8.07 13.73
N LYS A 12 6.33 8.51 13.15
CA LYS A 12 6.45 8.72 11.71
C LYS A 12 6.35 7.40 10.93
N TYR A 13 7.03 6.35 11.40
CA TYR A 13 6.92 5.01 10.80
C TYR A 13 5.53 4.39 11.00
N ALA A 14 4.92 4.56 12.18
CA ALA A 14 3.56 4.12 12.43
C ALA A 14 2.55 4.79 11.49
N GLY A 15 2.71 6.09 11.22
CA GLY A 15 1.91 6.82 10.24
C GLY A 15 2.07 6.26 8.83
N MET A 16 3.30 6.03 8.38
CA MET A 16 3.57 5.42 7.05
C MET A 16 2.97 4.01 6.95
N ALA A 17 3.14 3.17 7.99
CA ALA A 17 2.58 1.84 8.03
C ALA A 17 1.05 1.87 7.99
N THR A 18 0.42 2.81 8.70
CA THR A 18 -1.04 2.99 8.69
C THR A 18 -1.53 3.38 7.29
N GLN A 19 -0.86 4.31 6.61
CA GLN A 19 -1.20 4.68 5.23
C GLN A 19 -1.12 3.49 4.29
N PHE A 20 -0.10 2.64 4.44
CA PHE A 20 0.05 1.42 3.65
C PHE A 20 -1.05 0.40 3.95
N LEU A 21 -1.36 0.15 5.22
CA LEU A 21 -2.43 -0.76 5.66
C LEU A 21 -3.81 -0.29 5.16
N VAL A 22 -4.09 1.01 5.26
CA VAL A 22 -5.33 1.61 4.74
C VAL A 22 -5.39 1.44 3.21
N GLY A 23 -4.28 1.67 2.50
CA GLY A 23 -4.20 1.46 1.05
C GLY A 23 -4.52 0.02 0.65
N ILE A 24 -3.96 -0.97 1.36
CA ILE A 24 -4.25 -2.39 1.14
C ILE A 24 -5.71 -2.70 1.47
N GLY A 25 -6.23 -2.22 2.62
CA GLY A 25 -7.62 -2.44 3.02
C GLY A 25 -8.61 -1.91 1.98
N ILE A 26 -8.35 -0.71 1.43
CA ILE A 26 -9.14 -0.14 0.34
C ILE A 26 -9.02 -0.99 -0.93
N ALA A 27 -7.82 -1.44 -1.31
CA ALA A 27 -7.63 -2.27 -2.49
C ALA A 27 -8.37 -3.61 -2.40
N VAL A 28 -8.34 -4.27 -1.23
CA VAL A 28 -9.07 -5.51 -0.97
C VAL A 28 -10.57 -5.27 -1.00
N TYR A 29 -11.07 -4.21 -0.35
CA TYR A 29 -12.49 -3.87 -0.36
C TYR A 29 -12.99 -3.53 -1.77
N ALA A 30 -12.22 -2.75 -2.53
CA ALA A 30 -12.50 -2.44 -3.91
C ALA A 30 -12.49 -3.70 -4.78
N GLY A 31 -11.51 -4.58 -4.59
CA GLY A 31 -11.44 -5.89 -5.24
C GLY A 31 -12.68 -6.75 -4.94
N LYS A 32 -13.13 -6.80 -3.69
CA LYS A 32 -14.33 -7.55 -3.29
C LYS A 32 -15.58 -7.03 -3.98
N LYS A 33 -15.75 -5.69 -4.01
CA LYS A 33 -16.88 -5.05 -4.66
C LYS A 33 -16.85 -5.18 -6.18
N LEU A 34 -15.67 -5.23 -6.78
CA LEU A 34 -15.47 -5.51 -8.21
C LEU A 34 -15.77 -6.98 -8.53
N ASP A 35 -15.27 -7.91 -7.73
CA ASP A 35 -15.54 -9.34 -7.88
C ASP A 35 -17.02 -9.68 -7.68
N GLU A 36 -17.74 -8.99 -6.78
CA GLU A 36 -19.19 -9.14 -6.65
C GLU A 36 -19.97 -8.63 -7.87
N ARG A 37 -19.41 -7.66 -8.61
CA ARG A 37 -20.02 -7.13 -9.85
C ARG A 37 -19.65 -7.94 -11.08
N LEU A 38 -18.50 -8.59 -11.06
CA LEU A 38 -18.09 -9.52 -12.10
C LEU A 38 -18.81 -10.85 -11.83
N VAL A 39 -19.70 -11.27 -12.74
CA VAL A 39 -20.42 -12.56 -12.67
C VAL A 39 -19.47 -13.75 -12.93
N THR A 40 -18.21 -13.60 -12.58
CA THR A 40 -17.19 -14.63 -12.62
C THR A 40 -17.13 -15.22 -11.22
N GLY A 41 -17.53 -16.48 -11.04
CA GLY A 41 -17.58 -17.17 -9.73
C GLY A 41 -16.22 -17.36 -9.03
N MET A 42 -15.21 -16.57 -9.39
CA MET A 42 -13.84 -16.66 -8.89
C MET A 42 -13.40 -15.26 -8.40
N PRO A 43 -12.98 -15.12 -7.12
CA PRO A 43 -12.62 -13.83 -6.52
C PRO A 43 -11.20 -13.38 -6.94
N LEU A 44 -11.06 -13.03 -8.22
CA LEU A 44 -9.76 -12.70 -8.83
C LEU A 44 -9.32 -11.28 -8.50
N ALA A 45 -10.20 -10.29 -8.53
CA ALA A 45 -9.85 -8.90 -8.27
C ALA A 45 -9.38 -8.70 -6.82
N VAL A 46 -9.98 -9.38 -5.83
CA VAL A 46 -9.52 -9.36 -4.43
C VAL A 46 -8.05 -9.77 -4.29
N TRP A 47 -7.55 -10.64 -5.16
CA TRP A 47 -6.16 -11.10 -5.16
C TRP A 47 -5.26 -10.21 -6.03
N VAL A 48 -5.72 -9.88 -7.24
CA VAL A 48 -4.92 -9.15 -8.23
C VAL A 48 -4.74 -7.68 -7.82
N LEU A 49 -5.76 -7.00 -7.29
CA LEU A 49 -5.67 -5.59 -6.89
C LEU A 49 -4.60 -5.32 -5.82
N PRO A 50 -4.57 -6.03 -4.67
CA PRO A 50 -3.53 -5.80 -3.68
C PRO A 50 -2.14 -6.17 -4.21
N LEU A 51 -2.02 -7.20 -5.06
CA LEU A 51 -0.75 -7.53 -5.69
C LEU A 51 -0.26 -6.41 -6.62
N LEU A 52 -1.16 -5.84 -7.42
CA LEU A 52 -0.87 -4.73 -8.31
C LEU A 52 -0.49 -3.48 -7.52
N LEU A 53 -1.14 -3.22 -6.38
CA LEU A 53 -0.78 -2.13 -5.46
C LEU A 53 0.65 -2.30 -4.96
N ILE A 54 1.04 -3.50 -4.51
CA ILE A 54 2.40 -3.79 -4.06
C ILE A 54 3.41 -3.53 -5.19
N VAL A 55 3.15 -4.03 -6.40
CA VAL A 55 4.01 -3.80 -7.57
C VAL A 55 4.13 -2.30 -7.87
N ALA A 56 3.03 -1.56 -7.84
CA ALA A 56 3.02 -0.11 -8.07
C ALA A 56 3.84 0.65 -7.01
N VAL A 57 3.74 0.25 -5.73
CA VAL A 57 4.54 0.83 -4.65
C VAL A 57 6.02 0.55 -4.86
N ILE A 58 6.40 -0.69 -5.18
CA ILE A 58 7.80 -1.06 -5.46
C ILE A 58 8.32 -0.27 -6.67
N TYR A 59 7.56 -0.24 -7.76
CA TYR A 59 7.92 0.53 -8.95
C TYR A 59 8.14 2.00 -8.65
N LYS A 60 7.24 2.60 -7.85
CA LYS A 60 7.37 3.98 -7.40
C LYS A 60 8.63 4.18 -6.55
N ILE A 61 8.93 3.27 -5.62
CA ILE A 61 10.14 3.34 -4.80
C ILE A 61 11.39 3.27 -5.69
N ILE A 62 11.43 2.36 -6.66
CA ILE A 62 12.55 2.26 -7.61
C ILE A 62 12.71 3.56 -8.39
N LYS A 63 11.61 4.11 -8.93
CA LYS A 63 11.63 5.35 -9.69
C LYS A 63 12.03 6.56 -8.85
N ASP A 64 11.56 6.66 -7.61
CA ASP A 64 11.86 7.76 -6.70
C ASP A 64 13.30 7.68 -6.16
N THR A 65 13.86 6.47 -6.08
CA THR A 65 15.25 6.21 -5.66
C THR A 65 16.23 6.22 -6.84
N ALA A 66 15.72 6.17 -8.08
CA ALA A 66 16.57 6.21 -9.27
C ALA A 66 17.31 7.56 -9.32
N PRO A 67 18.63 7.55 -9.51
CA PRO A 67 19.39 8.80 -9.65
C PRO A 67 18.89 9.53 -10.90
N LYS A 68 18.40 10.76 -10.72
CA LYS A 68 18.10 11.64 -11.85
C LYS A 68 19.42 11.95 -12.55
N LYS A 69 19.60 11.38 -13.74
CA LYS A 69 20.71 11.72 -14.63
C LYS A 69 20.53 13.11 -15.22
#